data_AF-A0A952HII1-F1
#
_entry.id   AF-A0A952HII1-F1
#
_cell.length_a   1.000
_cell.length_b   1.000
_cell.length_c   1.000
_cell.angle_alpha   90.00
_cell.angle_beta   90.00
_cell.angle_gamma   90.00
#
_symmetry.space_group_name_H-M   'P 1'
#
loop_
_entity.id
_entity.type
_entity.pdbx_description
1 polymer ?
#
loop_
_entity_poly.entity_id
_entity_poly.type
_entity_poly.pdbx_seq_one_letter_code
_entity_poly.pdbx_strand_id
1 'polypeptide(L)' 'FAAQMAAEDVAKKAQEHGMRMLEVEVCGPGSGRESALRALQAAGFTITSIRDVTPIPHNGCRPRKKRRV' A
#
# COMPACT_ATOMS: atom_id res chain seq x y z
N PHE A 1 6.01 11.59 -1.80
CA PHE A 1 5.48 12.64 -0.91
C PHE A 1 4.01 12.43 -0.56
N ALA A 2 3.06 12.54 -1.51
CA ALA A 2 1.63 12.38 -1.20
C ALA A 2 1.29 11.05 -0.50
N ALA A 3 1.84 9.92 -0.95
CA ALA A 3 1.62 8.61 -0.34
C ALA A 3 2.11 8.53 1.12
N GLN A 4 3.20 9.22 1.45
CA GLN A 4 3.72 9.27 2.81
C GLN A 4 2.78 10.07 3.72
N MET A 5 2.33 11.25 3.29
CA MET A 5 1.39 12.07 4.06
C MET A 5 0.08 11.33 4.35
N ALA A 6 -0.46 10.59 3.36
CA ALA A 6 -1.64 9.77 3.55
C ALA A 6 -1.41 8.63 4.56
N ALA A 7 -0.25 7.96 4.49
CA ALA A 7 0.11 6.91 5.42
C ALA A 7 0.30 7.45 6.85
N GLU A 8 0.86 8.65 7.02
CA GLU A 8 1.03 9.31 8.31
C GLU A 8 -0.32 9.69 8.96
N ASP A 9 -1.30 10.15 8.18
CA ASP A 9 -2.64 10.46 8.70
C ASP A 9 -3.38 9.19 9.19
N VAL A 10 -3.31 8.11 8.40
CA VAL A 10 -3.87 6.81 8.79
C VAL A 10 -3.15 6.26 10.03
N ALA A 11 -1.83 6.39 10.08
CA ALA A 11 -1.02 5.98 11.21
C ALA A 11 -1.46 6.65 12.53
N LYS A 12 -1.69 7.96 12.52
CA LYS A 12 -2.16 8.71 13.70
C LYS A 12 -3.51 8.18 14.20
N LYS A 13 -4.48 8.01 13.30
CA LYS A 13 -5.80 7.44 13.63
C LYS A 13 -5.69 6.02 14.18
N ALA A 14 -4.82 5.19 13.59
CA ALA A 14 -4.59 3.83 14.05
C ALA A 14 -3.92 3.77 15.44
N GLN A 15 -3.05 4.74 15.77
CA GLN A 15 -2.45 4.86 17.11
C GLN A 15 -3.48 5.24 18.17
N GLU A 16 -4.45 6.11 17.87
CA GLU A 16 -5.56 6.43 18.77
C GLU A 16 -6.39 5.19 19.12
N HIS A 17 -6.50 4.26 18.18
CA HIS A 17 -7.15 2.97 18.38
C HIS A 17 -6.25 1.89 19.02
N GLY A 18 -5.03 2.23 19.41
CA GLY A 18 -4.10 1.32 20.10
C GLY A 18 -3.51 0.22 19.23
N MET A 19 -3.53 0.37 17.90
CA MET A 19 -2.92 -0.60 16.99
C MET A 19 -1.39 -0.61 17.14
N ARG A 20 -0.77 -1.80 17.10
CA ARG A 20 0.69 -1.97 17.27
C ARG A 20 1.34 -2.83 16.20
N MET A 21 0.60 -3.83 15.71
CA MET A 21 1.04 -4.76 14.66
C MET A 21 0.16 -4.59 13.44
N LEU A 22 0.77 -4.62 12.25
CA LEU A 22 0.08 -4.49 10.97
C LEU A 22 0.41 -5.68 10.07
N GLU A 23 -0.60 -6.15 9.34
CA GLU A 23 -0.45 -6.96 8.14
C GLU A 23 -0.75 -6.07 6.95
N VAL A 24 0.19 -5.96 6.01
CA VAL A 24 0.06 -5.05 4.88
C VAL A 24 -0.26 -5.82 3.61
N GLU A 25 -1.40 -5.52 3.01
CA GLU A 25 -1.78 -6.01 1.69
C GLU A 25 -1.58 -4.90 0.65
N VAL A 26 -0.74 -5.15 -0.34
CA VAL A 26 -0.45 -4.18 -1.40
C VAL A 26 -1.14 -4.61 -2.68
N CYS A 27 -1.91 -3.71 -3.28
CA CYS A 27 -2.54 -3.92 -4.58
C CYS A 27 -1.92 -2.99 -5.63
N GLY A 28 -1.19 -3.57 -6.58
CA GLY A 28 -0.67 -2.89 -7.76
C GLY A 28 0.77 -2.38 -7.65
N PRO A 29 1.49 -2.31 -8.80
CA PRO A 29 2.76 -1.61 -8.89
C PRO A 29 2.50 -0.11 -9.05
N GLY A 30 2.88 0.67 -8.04
CA GLY A 30 2.73 2.12 -8.05
C GLY A 30 3.89 2.82 -7.32
N SER A 31 4.18 4.06 -7.70
CA SER A 31 5.27 4.85 -7.13
C SER A 31 5.11 5.12 -5.63
N GLY A 32 3.89 5.02 -5.10
CA GLY A 32 3.60 5.20 -3.68
C GLY A 32 3.80 3.97 -2.79
N ARG A 33 4.02 2.78 -3.37
CA ARG A 33 4.06 1.50 -2.64
C ARG A 33 5.07 1.50 -1.50
N GLU A 34 6.35 1.72 -1.84
CA GLU A 34 7.41 1.70 -0.83
C GLU A 34 7.36 2.91 0.10
N SER A 35 6.97 4.08 -0.43
CA SER A 35 6.87 5.29 0.38
C SER A 35 5.83 5.15 1.49
N ALA A 36 4.68 4.51 1.21
CA ALA A 36 3.65 4.25 2.22
C ALA A 36 4.11 3.23 3.26
N LEU A 37 4.74 2.12 2.84
CA LEU A 37 5.28 1.10 3.75
C LEU A 37 6.32 1.68 4.72
N ARG A 38 7.27 2.46 4.21
CA ARG A 38 8.30 3.09 5.05
C ARG A 38 7.71 4.12 6.01
N ALA A 39 6.68 4.85 5.60
CA ALA A 39 6.00 5.82 6.46
C ALA A 39 5.29 5.13 7.63
N LEU A 40 4.60 4.02 7.38
CA LEU A 40 3.95 3.21 8.44
C LEU A 40 4.99 2.62 9.40
N GLN A 41 6.14 2.18 8.89
CA GLN A 41 7.24 1.70 9.73
C GLN A 41 7.85 2.84 10.57
N ALA A 42 8.04 4.03 9.98
CA ALA A 42 8.54 5.21 10.68
C ALA A 42 7.56 5.72 11.76
N ALA A 43 6.25 5.50 11.57
CA ALA A 43 5.24 5.79 12.57
C ALA A 43 5.23 4.82 13.76
N GLY A 44 6.13 3.82 13.79
CA GLY A 44 6.31 2.92 14.93
C GLY A 44 5.45 1.66 14.91
N PHE A 45 4.80 1.33 13.79
CA PHE A 45 4.10 0.06 13.64
C PHE A 45 5.07 -1.08 13.31
N THR A 46 4.82 -2.25 13.90
CA THR A 46 5.54 -3.47 13.56
C THR A 46 4.81 -4.18 12.42
N ILE A 47 5.45 -4.24 11.25
CA ILE A 47 4.91 -4.93 10.08
C ILE A 47 5.23 -6.42 10.20
N THR A 48 4.21 -7.25 10.33
CA THR A 48 4.35 -8.70 10.52
C THR A 48 4.38 -9.47 9.20
N SER A 49 3.63 -9.01 8.20
CA SER A 49 3.56 -9.64 6.88
C SER A 49 3.28 -8.60 5.81
N ILE A 50 3.88 -8.80 4.63
CA ILE A 50 3.62 -8.01 3.43
C ILE A 50 3.13 -8.97 2.35
N ARG A 51 1.86 -8.84 1.96
CA ARG A 51 1.23 -9.65 0.92
C ARG A 51 0.96 -8.79 -0.31
N ASP A 52 1.37 -9.27 -1.48
CA ASP A 52 1.02 -8.63 -2.75
C ASP A 52 -0.25 -9.28 -3.31
N VAL A 53 -1.32 -8.50 -3.35
CA VAL A 53 -2.64 -8.90 -3.85
C VAL A 53 -2.94 -8.27 -5.21
N THR A 54 -1.90 -7.89 -5.97
CA THR A 54 -2.06 -7.37 -7.34
C THR A 54 -2.79 -8.42 -8.20
N PRO A 55 -3.93 -8.06 -8.84
CA PRO A 55 -4.71 -9.02 -9.60
C PRO A 55 -3.95 -9.48 -10.86
N ILE A 56 -3.69 -10.78 -10.95
CA ILE A 56 -3.13 -11.43 -12.14
C ILE A 56 -4.28 -12.12 -12.89
N PRO A 57 -4.71 -11.62 -14.06
CA PRO A 57 -5.81 -12.22 -14.79
C PRO A 57 -5.38 -13.48 -15.54
N HIS A 58 -6.06 -14.61 -15.32
CA HIS A 58 -5.89 -15.83 -16.09
C HIS A 58 -6.63 -15.74 -17.44
N ASN A 59 -6.09 -14.99 -18.41
CA ASN A 59 -6.70 -14.77 -19.73
C ASN A 59 -8.16 -14.25 -19.68
N GLY A 60 -8.45 -13.35 -18.73
CA GLY A 60 -9.77 -12.73 -18.55
C GLY A 60 -10.05 -11.60 -19.54
N CYS A 61 -10.51 -10.44 -19.05
CA CYS A 61 -10.83 -9.29 -19.89
C CYS A 61 -9.64 -8.80 -20.73
N ARG A 62 -9.87 -8.52 -22.01
CA ARG A 62 -8.85 -7.95 -22.91
C ARG A 62 -8.37 -6.58 -22.38
N PRO A 63 -7.06 -6.40 -22.11
CA PRO A 63 -6.52 -5.10 -21.74
C PRO A 63 -6.80 -4.03 -22.81
N ARG A 64 -6.91 -2.77 -22.39
CA ARG A 64 -7.15 -1.65 -23.32
C ARG A 64 -6.04 -1.60 -24.38
N LYS A 65 -6.42 -1.27 -25.61
CA LYS A 65 -5.47 -1.09 -26.73
C LYS A 65 -4.35 -0.13 -26.30
N LYS A 66 -3.09 -0.50 -26.60
CA LYS A 66 -1.92 0.34 -26.30
C LYS A 66 -2.14 1.74 -26.88
N ARG A 67 -1.98 2.77 -26.04
CA ARG A 67 -2.12 4.16 -26.45
C ARG A 67 -1.01 4.51 -27.44
N ARG A 68 -1.35 5.30 -28.46
CA ARG A 68 -0.39 5.94 -29.36
C ARG A 68 -0.17 7.34 -28.80
N VAL A 69 0.83 7.48 -27.93
CA VAL A 69 1.39 8.76 -27.49
C VAL A 69 2.84 8.73 -27.93
#